data_AF-A0A0F8X2H0-F1
#
_entry.id   AF-A0A0F8X2H0-F1
#
_cell.length_a   1.000
_cell.length_b   1.000
_cell.length_c   1.000
_cell.angle_alpha   90.00
_cell.angle_beta   90.00
_cell.angle_gamma   90.00
#
_symmetry.space_group_name_H-M   'P 1'
#
loop_
_entity.id
_entity.type
_entity.pdbx_description
1 polymer ?
#
loop_
_entity_poly.entity_id
_entity_poly.type
_entity_poly.pdbx_seq_one_letter_code
_entity_poly.pdbx_strand_id
1 'polypeptide(L)'
;MHVLNVRNVNEALPKMLQHLEEKGERNSSRAGEVIVAPTPVTTVYRKPMERVLFSPIRDANPFFHLIEALWMLAGRRDVATLAHYV
;
A
#
# COMPACT_ATOMS: atom_id res chain seq x y z
N MET A 1 -4.83 -10.72 -15.45
CA MET A 1 -4.01 -9.57 -15.02
C MET A 1 -4.90 -8.35 -15.03
N HIS A 2 -4.94 -7.59 -13.92
CA HIS A 2 -5.67 -6.34 -13.79
C HIS A 2 -4.69 -5.16 -13.78
N VAL A 3 -4.91 -4.15 -14.63
CA VAL A 3 -4.05 -2.96 -14.71
C VAL A 3 -4.85 -1.72 -14.29
N LEU A 4 -4.40 -1.08 -13.22
CA LEU A 4 -4.99 0.12 -12.66
C LEU A 4 -4.21 1.36 -13.11
N ASN A 5 -4.81 2.18 -13.97
CA ASN A 5 -4.24 3.45 -14.41
C ASN A 5 -4.82 4.60 -13.56
N VAL A 6 -3.97 5.24 -12.76
CA VAL A 6 -4.37 6.22 -11.73
C VAL A 6 -3.42 7.41 -11.70
N ARG A 7 -3.86 8.50 -11.09
CA ARG A 7 -3.03 9.68 -10.89
C ARG A 7 -1.94 9.38 -9.87
N ASN A 8 -2.34 8.96 -8.68
CA ASN A 8 -1.49 8.85 -7.50
C ASN A 8 -2.07 7.84 -6.49
N VAL A 9 -1.47 7.74 -5.29
CA VAL A 9 -1.88 6.79 -4.25
C VAL A 9 -3.30 7.04 -3.71
N ASN A 10 -3.76 8.30 -3.70
CA ASN A 10 -5.09 8.68 -3.22
C ASN A 10 -6.19 8.16 -4.15
N GLU A 11 -5.91 8.06 -5.45
CA GLU A 11 -6.83 7.43 -6.40
C GLU A 11 -6.69 5.90 -6.40
N ALA A 12 -5.47 5.37 -6.17
CA ALA A 12 -5.19 3.94 -6.20
C ALA A 12 -5.90 3.16 -5.09
N LEU A 13 -5.80 3.64 -3.84
CA LEU A 13 -6.33 2.93 -2.67
C LEU A 13 -7.83 2.59 -2.80
N PRO A 14 -8.75 3.57 -2.99
CA PRO A 14 -10.18 3.26 -3.04
C PRO A 14 -10.53 2.36 -4.24
N LYS A 15 -9.89 2.56 -5.41
CA LYS A 15 -10.14 1.73 -6.59
C LYS A 15 -9.70 0.28 -6.40
N MET A 16 -8.59 0.04 -5.71
CA MET A 16 -8.16 -1.33 -5.41
C MET A 16 -9.01 -1.99 -4.32
N LEU A 17 -9.48 -1.24 -3.33
CA LEU A 17 -10.42 -1.76 -2.34
C LEU A 17 -11.73 -2.18 -3.00
N GLN A 18 -12.27 -1.34 -3.89
CA GLN A 18 -13.45 -1.69 -4.69
C GLN A 18 -13.21 -2.93 -5.55
N HIS A 19 -12.03 -3.07 -6.18
CA HIS A 19 -11.70 -4.27 -6.95
C HIS A 19 -11.68 -5.55 -6.09
N LEU A 20 -11.11 -5.48 -4.88
CA LEU A 20 -11.11 -6.60 -3.95
C LEU A 20 -12.50 -6.93 -3.42
N GLU A 21 -13.36 -5.93 -3.21
CA GLU A 21 -14.74 -6.15 -2.79
C GLU A 21 -15.56 -6.83 -3.89
N GLU A 22 -15.40 -6.41 -5.15
CA GLU A 22 -16.17 -6.92 -6.28
C GLU A 22 -15.66 -8.25 -6.84
N LYS A 23 -14.34 -8.49 -6.79
CA LYS A 23 -13.66 -9.60 -7.48
C LYS A 23 -12.75 -10.42 -6.58
N GLY A 24 -12.60 -10.06 -5.31
CA GLY A 24 -11.70 -10.76 -4.41
C GLY A 24 -12.18 -12.16 -4.07
N GLU A 25 -11.22 -13.06 -3.90
CA GLU A 25 -11.47 -14.45 -3.52
C GLU A 25 -10.91 -14.71 -2.11
N ARG A 26 -11.59 -15.57 -1.35
CA ARG A 26 -11.08 -16.01 -0.05
C ARG A 26 -9.92 -16.99 -0.26
N ASN A 27 -8.87 -16.83 0.54
CA ASN A 27 -7.71 -17.71 0.51
C ASN A 27 -7.09 -17.84 1.91
N SER A 28 -6.42 -18.95 2.18
CA SER A 28 -5.72 -19.18 3.44
C SER A 28 -4.29 -18.64 3.34
N SER A 29 -3.85 -17.86 4.33
CA SER A 29 -2.48 -17.36 4.46
C SER A 29 -1.82 -17.84 5.75
N ARG A 30 -0.51 -17.60 5.92
CA ARG A 30 0.20 -17.85 7.19
C ARG A 30 -0.45 -17.13 8.39
N ALA A 31 -1.12 -16.00 8.15
CA ALA A 31 -1.77 -15.21 9.18
C ALA A 31 -3.29 -15.48 9.30
N GLY A 32 -3.81 -16.50 8.61
CA GLY A 32 -5.24 -16.82 8.56
C GLY A 32 -5.90 -16.47 7.23
N GLU A 33 -7.23 -16.50 7.20
CA GLU A 33 -8.05 -16.24 6.02
C GLU A 33 -7.92 -14.79 5.53
N VAL A 34 -7.79 -14.61 4.23
CA VAL A 34 -7.61 -13.31 3.56
C VAL A 34 -8.49 -13.21 2.31
N ILE A 35 -8.69 -11.97 1.82
CA ILE A 35 -9.27 -11.69 0.50
C ILE A 35 -8.12 -11.30 -0.43
N VAL A 36 -8.01 -11.97 -1.58
CA VAL A 36 -6.93 -11.74 -2.56
C VAL A 36 -7.49 -11.37 -3.93
N ALA A 37 -6.72 -10.62 -4.71
CA ALA A 37 -7.04 -10.42 -6.11
C ALA A 37 -6.86 -11.74 -6.88
N PRO A 38 -7.80 -12.13 -7.76
CA PRO A 38 -7.78 -13.42 -8.44
C PRO A 38 -6.69 -13.53 -9.51
N THR A 39 -6.12 -12.40 -9.93
CA THR A 39 -5.01 -12.36 -10.90
C THR A 39 -4.01 -11.27 -10.51
N PRO A 40 -2.77 -11.29 -11.06
CA PRO A 40 -1.80 -10.22 -10.81
C PRO A 40 -2.36 -8.83 -11.09
N VAL A 41 -2.08 -7.90 -10.18
CA VAL A 41 -2.46 -6.48 -10.27
C VAL A 41 -1.23 -5.64 -10.59
N THR A 42 -1.37 -4.66 -11.47
CA THR A 42 -0.33 -3.66 -11.76
C THR A 42 -0.91 -2.26 -11.67
N THR A 43 -0.25 -1.37 -10.93
CA THR A 43 -0.68 0.03 -10.78
C THR A 43 0.25 0.96 -11.53
N VAL A 44 -0.31 1.77 -12.42
CA VAL A 44 0.39 2.80 -13.20
C VAL A 44 0.04 4.17 -12.64
N TYR A 45 1.05 4.88 -12.10
CA TYR A 45 0.90 6.23 -11.57
C TYR A 45 1.27 7.29 -12.60
N ARG A 46 0.34 8.17 -12.96
CA ARG A 46 0.58 9.33 -13.85
C ARG A 46 1.33 10.47 -13.16
N LYS A 47 1.25 10.54 -11.83
CA LYS A 47 1.92 11.54 -10.96
C LYS A 47 2.64 10.82 -9.82
N PRO A 48 3.74 10.10 -10.10
CA PRO A 48 4.41 9.25 -9.12
C PRO A 48 5.09 10.03 -7.97
N MET A 49 5.17 11.36 -8.03
CA MET A 49 5.67 12.21 -6.94
C MET A 49 4.59 12.59 -5.93
N GLU A 50 3.32 12.38 -6.24
CA GLU A 50 2.20 12.58 -5.31
C GLU A 50 2.04 11.33 -4.43
N ARG A 51 2.99 11.12 -3.51
CA ARG A 51 3.18 9.86 -2.78
C ARG A 51 2.49 9.79 -1.41
N VAL A 52 1.96 10.92 -0.92
CA VAL A 52 1.32 11.00 0.39
C VAL A 52 -0.17 10.66 0.25
N LEU A 53 -0.63 9.71 1.07
CA LEU A 53 -2.04 9.37 1.19
C LEU A 53 -2.70 10.28 2.22
N PHE A 54 -3.75 10.99 1.82
CA PHE A 54 -4.50 11.95 2.64
C PHE A 54 -5.85 11.41 3.12
N SER A 55 -6.09 10.10 3.02
CA SER A 55 -7.34 9.50 3.47
C SER A 55 -7.43 9.53 5.00
N PRO A 56 -8.41 10.25 5.59
CA PRO A 56 -8.56 10.30 7.04
C PRO A 56 -9.02 8.97 7.63
N ILE A 57 -9.67 8.11 6.82
CA ILE A 57 -10.12 6.78 7.26
C ILE A 57 -8.94 5.83 7.38
N ARG A 58 -7.97 5.92 6.45
CA ARG A 58 -6.76 5.11 6.51
C ARG A 58 -5.77 5.63 7.55
N ASP A 59 -5.80 6.93 7.83
CA ASP A 59 -4.95 7.62 8.79
C ASP A 59 -3.47 7.22 8.65
N ALA A 60 -2.96 7.35 7.42
CA ALA A 60 -1.61 6.92 7.09
C ALA A 60 -0.59 7.91 7.65
N ASN A 61 0.35 7.43 8.48
CA ASN A 61 1.44 8.25 9.01
C ASN A 61 2.49 8.58 7.93
N PRO A 62 2.58 9.83 7.44
CA PRO A 62 3.52 10.19 6.38
C PRO A 62 4.98 10.25 6.85
N PHE A 63 5.21 10.49 8.15
CA PHE A 63 6.56 10.53 8.71
C PHE A 63 7.16 9.13 8.78
N PHE A 64 6.37 8.15 9.21
CA PHE A 64 6.77 6.74 9.18
C PHE A 64 7.20 6.32 7.77
N HIS A 65 6.39 6.59 6.75
CA HIS A 65 6.71 6.23 5.36
C HIS A 65 8.02 6.86 4.86
N LEU A 66 8.27 8.14 5.20
CA LEU A 66 9.51 8.81 4.83
C LEU A 66 10.73 8.18 5.53
N ILE A 67 10.62 7.92 6.83
CA ILE A 67 11.72 7.33 7.61
C ILE A 67 11.99 5.90 7.19
N GLU A 68 10.96 5.10 6.90
CA GLU A 68 11.12 3.75 6.40
C GLU A 68 11.89 3.72 5.07
N ALA A 69 11.58 4.65 4.15
CA ALA A 69 12.32 4.79 2.91
C ALA A 69 13.81 5.13 3.15
N LEU A 70 14.10 6.06 4.04
CA LEU A 70 15.48 6.43 4.39
C LEU A 70 16.21 5.29 5.11
N TRP A 71 15.52 4.56 5.99
CA TRP A 71 16.05 3.41 6.71
C TRP A 71 16.46 2.30 5.74
N MET A 72 15.65 2.02 4.72
CA MET A 72 15.97 1.06 3.66
C MET A 72 17.15 1.53 2.81
N LEU A 73 17.16 2.80 2.38
CA LEU A 73 18.25 3.37 1.59
C LEU A 73 19.58 3.39 2.35
N ALA A 74 19.54 3.53 3.68
CA ALA A 74 20.71 3.45 4.55
C ALA A 74 21.16 2.00 4.82
N GLY A 75 20.47 0.98 4.31
CA GLY A 75 20.83 -0.43 4.49
C GLY A 75 20.71 -0.92 5.94
N ARG A 76 19.83 -0.31 6.73
CA ARG A 76 19.69 -0.62 8.16
C ARG A 76 18.99 -1.96 8.38
N ARG A 77 19.15 -2.49 9.60
CA ARG A 77 18.59 -3.79 10.03
C ARG A 77 17.97 -3.78 11.43
N ASP A 78 17.92 -2.64 12.10
CA ASP A 78 17.30 -2.53 13.42
C ASP A 78 15.82 -2.11 13.34
N VAL A 79 15.01 -2.71 14.20
CA VAL A 79 13.59 -2.37 14.35
C VAL A 79 13.38 -1.09 15.16
N ALA A 80 14.31 -0.75 16.05
CA ALA A 80 14.16 0.33 17.03
C ALA A 80 13.87 1.69 16.38
N THR A 81 14.48 1.97 15.22
CA THR A 81 14.25 3.23 14.50
C THR A 81 12.84 3.33 13.92
N LEU A 82 12.33 2.24 13.35
CA LEU A 82 11.00 2.22 12.76
C LEU A 82 9.93 2.25 13.85
N ALA A 83 10.13 1.50 14.94
CA ALA A 83 9.22 1.42 16.07
C ALA A 83 8.99 2.77 16.78
N HIS A 84 9.89 3.74 16.63
CA HIS A 84 9.69 5.09 17.16
C HIS A 84 8.54 5.86 16.46
N TYR A 85 8.19 5.50 15.22
CA TYR A 85 7.22 6.22 14.39
C TYR A 85 5.89 5.46 14.21
N VAL A 86 5.69 4.34 14.94
CA VAL A 86 4.48 3.50 14.88
C VAL A 86 3.68 3.63 16.17
#